data_AF-A0A6B2G5D5-F1
#
_entry.id   AF-A0A6B2G5D5-F1
#
_cell.length_a   1.000
_cell.length_b   1.000
_cell.length_c   1.000
_cell.angle_alpha   90.00
_cell.angle_beta   90.00
_cell.angle_gamma   90.00
#
_symmetry.space_group_name_H-M   'P 1'
#
loop_
_entity.id
_entity.type
_entity.pdbx_description
1 polymer ?
#
loop_
_entity_poly.entity_id
_entity_poly.type
_entity_poly.pdbx_seq_one_letter_code
_entity_poly.pdbx_strand_id
1 'polypeptide(L)'
;FNFRTSCYNKSMIGTDYDFLQNKDKEILNIDTLNPAVLEVEYAVRGPVVTRAGEIQKEIDSGIKKPFGKVIKANIGDCHAVGQPPMTFIRQVLASCTCPSILTQPIFPVDVVSRAGCLLKAFKGSLGSYTESNGAEYVRKSVAKYIEMRDGYESDHNNIVLSNGA
;
A
#
# COMPACT_ATOMS: atom_id res chain seq x y z
N PHE A 1 -29.70 -2.47 -11.03
CA PHE A 1 -28.34 -2.73 -11.53
C PHE A 1 -27.82 -3.99 -10.86
N ASN A 2 -27.86 -5.13 -11.58
CA ASN A 2 -27.40 -6.43 -11.08
C ASN A 2 -25.93 -6.62 -11.49
N PHE A 3 -25.01 -6.58 -10.53
CA PHE A 3 -23.64 -7.04 -10.77
C PHE A 3 -23.62 -8.57 -10.77
N ARG A 4 -23.42 -9.18 -11.95
CA ARG A 4 -23.02 -10.59 -12.07
C ARG A 4 -21.51 -10.67 -11.88
N THR A 5 -21.06 -11.21 -10.76
CA THR A 5 -19.68 -11.69 -10.56
C THR A 5 -19.50 -13.00 -11.33
N SER A 6 -18.99 -12.91 -12.57
CA SER A 6 -18.80 -14.06 -13.46
C SER A 6 -17.47 -14.82 -13.23
N CYS A 7 -16.76 -14.56 -12.15
CA CYS A 7 -15.42 -15.14 -11.90
C CYS A 7 -15.38 -15.90 -10.57
N TYR A 8 -16.26 -16.88 -10.37
CA TYR A 8 -16.05 -17.90 -9.34
C TYR A 8 -16.35 -19.27 -9.94
N ASN A 9 -15.30 -20.07 -10.07
CA ASN A 9 -15.37 -21.43 -10.56
C ASN A 9 -16.09 -22.29 -9.50
N LYS A 10 -17.27 -22.80 -9.85
CA LYS A 10 -18.27 -23.35 -8.92
C LYS A 10 -17.90 -24.71 -8.31
N SER A 11 -16.70 -25.23 -8.56
CA SER A 11 -16.34 -26.63 -8.26
C SER A 11 -15.33 -26.83 -7.14
N MET A 12 -14.91 -25.78 -6.41
CA MET A 12 -13.93 -25.91 -5.31
C MET A 12 -14.34 -25.25 -3.99
N ILE A 13 -15.62 -24.92 -3.79
CA ILE A 13 -16.09 -24.36 -2.53
C ILE A 13 -17.36 -25.11 -2.13
N GLY A 14 -17.26 -25.91 -1.06
CA GLY A 14 -18.43 -26.43 -0.35
C GLY A 14 -19.37 -25.27 -0.05
N THR A 15 -20.65 -25.47 -0.36
CA THR A 15 -21.66 -24.42 -0.42
C THR A 15 -22.03 -23.91 0.98
N ASP A 16 -21.21 -23.05 1.58
CA ASP A 16 -21.58 -22.26 2.77
C ASP A 16 -22.23 -20.92 2.37
N TYR A 17 -23.17 -20.97 1.41
CA TYR A 17 -24.05 -19.84 1.11
C TYR A 17 -25.21 -19.72 2.11
N ASP A 18 -25.38 -20.67 3.02
CA ASP A 18 -26.42 -20.68 4.05
C ASP A 18 -26.22 -19.60 5.12
N PHE A 19 -25.00 -19.05 5.26
CA PHE A 19 -24.74 -17.93 6.16
C PHE A 19 -25.54 -16.65 5.79
N LEU A 20 -25.86 -16.46 4.50
CA LEU A 20 -26.54 -15.26 4.00
C LEU A 20 -28.07 -15.34 4.05
N GLN A 21 -28.67 -16.48 4.43
CA GLN A 21 -30.14 -16.65 4.44
C GLN A 21 -30.78 -16.49 5.83
N ASN A 22 -29.99 -16.24 6.87
CA ASN A 22 -30.50 -16.22 8.23
C ASN A 22 -31.01 -14.82 8.63
N LYS A 23 -32.33 -14.62 8.55
CA LYS A 23 -33.03 -13.36 8.87
C LYS A 23 -32.88 -12.93 10.34
N ASP A 24 -32.44 -13.81 11.24
CA ASP A 24 -32.25 -13.52 12.67
C ASP A 24 -30.88 -12.88 12.99
N LYS A 25 -30.01 -12.68 11.99
CA LYS A 25 -28.70 -12.01 12.14
C LYS A 25 -28.73 -10.51 11.77
N GLU A 26 -29.76 -9.78 12.18
CA GLU A 26 -29.88 -8.33 11.89
C GLU A 26 -28.91 -7.46 12.71
N ILE A 27 -28.25 -8.02 13.74
CA ILE A 27 -27.35 -7.29 14.63
C ILE A 27 -25.92 -7.81 14.46
N LEU A 28 -25.00 -6.94 14.05
CA LEU A 28 -23.57 -7.23 13.99
C LEU A 28 -23.01 -7.48 15.40
N ASN A 29 -22.60 -8.72 15.65
CA ASN A 29 -21.91 -9.19 16.86
C ASN A 29 -20.88 -10.30 16.51
N ILE A 30 -20.08 -10.73 17.49
CA ILE A 30 -19.02 -11.74 17.29
C ILE A 30 -19.57 -13.05 16.72
N ASP A 31 -20.73 -13.52 17.19
CA ASP A 31 -21.35 -14.78 16.75
C ASP A 31 -21.93 -14.69 15.33
N THR A 32 -22.16 -13.47 14.84
CA THR A 32 -22.63 -13.20 13.48
C THR A 32 -21.54 -12.81 12.50
N LEU A 33 -20.27 -12.69 12.93
CA LEU A 33 -19.16 -12.39 12.04
C LEU A 33 -18.77 -13.61 11.19
N ASN A 34 -18.16 -13.35 10.03
CA ASN A 34 -17.57 -14.41 9.21
C ASN A 34 -16.46 -15.11 10.01
N PRO A 35 -16.54 -16.44 10.24
CA PRO A 35 -15.53 -17.18 10.99
C PRO A 35 -14.10 -16.97 10.47
N ALA A 36 -13.91 -16.83 9.15
CA ALA A 36 -12.60 -16.59 8.55
C ALA A 36 -11.95 -15.27 9.01
N VAL A 37 -12.74 -14.27 9.42
CA VAL A 37 -12.24 -13.01 10.00
C VAL A 37 -11.86 -13.21 11.47
N LEU A 38 -12.56 -14.06 12.19
CA LEU A 38 -12.27 -14.37 13.59
C LEU A 38 -10.98 -15.16 13.75
N GLU A 39 -10.68 -16.04 12.80
CA GLU A 39 -9.47 -16.88 12.79
C GLU A 39 -8.22 -16.13 12.29
N VAL A 40 -8.37 -14.95 11.67
CA VAL A 40 -7.21 -14.22 11.13
C VAL A 40 -6.46 -13.49 12.25
N GLU A 41 -5.19 -13.86 12.45
CA GLU A 41 -4.30 -13.18 13.38
C GLU A 41 -3.23 -12.37 12.65
N TYR A 42 -3.16 -11.07 12.91
CA TYR A 42 -2.12 -10.19 12.39
C TYR A 42 -1.16 -9.74 13.50
N ALA A 43 -0.24 -10.64 13.86
CA ALA A 43 0.64 -10.51 15.03
C ALA A 43 1.54 -9.27 15.02
N VAL A 44 1.80 -8.68 13.85
CA VAL A 44 2.63 -7.46 13.69
C VAL A 44 2.03 -6.24 14.41
N ARG A 45 0.72 -6.26 14.69
CA ARG A 45 0.00 -5.26 15.49
C ARG A 45 -0.75 -5.90 16.67
N GLY A 46 -0.15 -6.91 17.29
CA GLY A 46 -0.73 -7.66 18.40
C GLY A 46 -0.57 -7.02 19.79
N PRO A 47 -0.83 -7.78 20.87
CA PRO A 47 -0.89 -7.29 22.25
C PRO A 47 0.39 -6.57 22.73
N VAL A 48 1.56 -7.00 22.26
CA VAL A 48 2.85 -6.35 22.59
C VAL A 48 2.88 -4.90 22.10
N VAL A 49 2.36 -4.64 20.91
CA VAL A 49 2.32 -3.28 20.33
C VAL A 49 1.32 -2.40 21.09
N THR A 50 0.17 -2.98 21.48
CA THR A 50 -0.81 -2.31 22.34
C THR A 50 -0.18 -1.91 23.67
N ARG A 51 0.47 -2.85 24.35
CA ARG A 51 1.14 -2.57 25.63
C ARG A 51 2.28 -1.56 25.48
N ALA A 52 3.05 -1.64 24.41
CA ALA A 52 4.09 -0.64 24.10
C ALA A 52 3.48 0.77 23.93
N GLY A 53 2.30 0.88 23.33
CA GLY A 53 1.55 2.14 23.21
C GLY A 53 1.06 2.68 24.56
N GLU A 54 0.56 1.81 25.43
CA GLU A 54 0.18 2.19 26.81
C GLU A 54 1.38 2.69 27.61
N ILE A 55 2.50 1.96 27.57
CA ILE A 55 3.74 2.35 28.26
C ILE A 55 4.23 3.71 27.76
N GLN A 56 4.14 3.99 26.45
CA GLN A 56 4.51 5.30 25.92
C GLN A 56 3.62 6.41 26.51
N LYS A 57 2.30 6.19 26.58
CA LYS A 57 1.37 7.16 27.22
C LYS A 57 1.66 7.35 28.71
N GLU A 58 2.01 6.27 29.43
CA GLU A 58 2.40 6.33 30.84
C GLU A 58 3.65 7.21 31.02
N ILE A 59 4.68 7.01 30.19
CA ILE A 59 5.91 7.83 30.18
C ILE A 59 5.59 9.29 29.86
N ASP A 60 4.78 9.55 28.83
CA ASP A 60 4.39 10.91 28.42
C ASP A 60 3.60 11.64 29.51
N SER A 61 2.87 10.88 30.35
CA SER A 61 2.15 11.41 31.53
C SER A 61 3.04 11.59 32.77
N GLY A 62 4.34 11.34 32.66
CA GLY A 62 5.32 11.51 33.74
C GLY A 62 5.48 10.31 34.68
N ILE A 63 4.89 9.15 34.37
CA ILE A 63 5.09 7.94 35.16
C ILE A 63 6.51 7.43 34.93
N LYS A 64 7.30 7.33 36.01
CA LYS A 64 8.67 6.82 35.94
C LYS A 64 8.69 5.34 35.55
N LYS A 65 9.44 5.03 34.50
CA LYS A 65 9.79 3.68 34.06
C LYS A 65 11.31 3.50 34.08
N PRO A 66 11.84 2.25 34.02
CA PRO A 66 13.28 2.00 33.94
C PRO A 66 13.97 2.55 32.67
N PHE A 67 13.21 3.13 31.74
CA PHE A 67 13.65 3.68 30.46
C PHE A 67 12.84 4.96 30.15
N GLY A 68 13.43 5.87 29.37
CA GLY A 68 12.83 7.18 29.07
C GLY A 68 11.97 7.25 27.81
N LYS A 69 11.95 6.21 26.96
CA LYS A 69 11.14 6.16 25.74
C LYS A 69 10.91 4.73 25.27
N VAL A 70 9.84 4.51 24.50
CA VAL A 70 9.58 3.26 23.78
C VAL A 70 10.11 3.39 22.35
N ILE A 71 10.95 2.45 21.92
CA ILE A 71 11.42 2.36 20.53
C ILE A 71 10.66 1.21 19.85
N LYS A 72 9.89 1.53 18.81
CA LYS A 72 9.11 0.55 18.03
C LYS A 72 9.99 -0.08 16.96
N ALA A 73 10.64 -1.19 17.30
CA ALA A 73 11.48 -1.97 16.39
C ALA A 73 10.75 -3.21 15.81
N ASN A 74 9.42 -3.22 15.87
CA ASN A 74 8.59 -4.38 15.49
C ASN A 74 8.07 -4.33 14.04
N ILE A 75 8.20 -3.18 13.36
CA ILE A 75 7.78 -2.99 11.96
C ILE A 75 8.95 -2.37 11.21
N GLY A 76 9.18 -2.82 9.97
CA GLY A 76 10.14 -2.22 9.05
C GLY A 76 9.70 -0.86 8.50
N ASP A 77 9.39 0.09 9.40
CA ASP A 77 9.08 1.47 9.05
C ASP A 77 10.34 2.33 9.21
N CYS A 78 11.17 2.31 8.17
CA CYS A 78 12.45 3.02 8.17
C CYS A 78 12.29 4.52 8.42
N HIS A 79 11.22 5.14 7.90
CA HIS A 79 10.97 6.56 8.12
C HIS A 79 10.60 6.86 9.57
N ALA A 80 9.78 6.01 10.22
CA ALA A 80 9.45 6.17 11.63
C ALA A 80 10.67 6.05 12.57
N VAL A 81 11.72 5.34 12.13
CA VAL A 81 12.99 5.23 12.86
C VAL A 81 14.08 6.21 12.38
N GLY A 82 13.72 7.20 11.55
CA GLY A 82 14.57 8.35 11.23
C GLY A 82 15.32 8.29 9.90
N GLN A 83 15.04 7.31 9.03
CA GLN A 83 15.59 7.33 7.68
C GLN A 83 15.06 8.57 6.92
N PRO A 84 15.93 9.44 6.37
CA PRO A 84 15.48 10.58 5.60
C PRO A 84 14.83 10.13 4.29
N PRO A 85 13.77 10.80 3.83
CA PRO A 85 13.18 10.48 2.53
C PRO A 85 14.15 10.75 1.38
N MET A 86 14.08 9.93 0.33
CA MET A 86 14.89 10.15 -0.87
C MET A 86 14.44 11.39 -1.64
N THR A 87 15.35 12.37 -1.78
CA THR A 87 15.09 13.67 -2.42
C THR A 87 14.52 13.55 -3.83
N PHE A 88 15.18 12.76 -4.70
CA PHE A 88 14.75 12.60 -6.09
C PHE A 88 13.30 12.11 -6.20
N ILE A 89 12.93 11.10 -5.42
CA ILE A 89 11.58 10.53 -5.41
C ILE A 89 10.56 11.59 -4.96
N ARG A 90 10.86 12.32 -3.88
CA ARG A 90 9.98 13.38 -3.36
C ARG A 90 9.76 14.50 -4.37
N GLN A 91 10.82 14.94 -5.05
CA GLN A 91 10.74 16.02 -6.04
C GLN A 91 9.96 15.60 -7.29
N VAL A 92 10.15 14.37 -7.78
CA VAL A 92 9.39 13.82 -8.91
C VAL A 92 7.91 13.71 -8.55
N LEU A 93 7.58 13.18 -7.37
CA LEU A 93 6.19 13.07 -6.92
C LEU A 93 5.54 14.45 -6.80
N ALA A 94 6.20 15.40 -6.14
CA ALA A 94 5.71 16.78 -6.01
C ALA A 94 5.42 17.40 -7.38
N SER A 95 6.35 17.24 -8.33
CA SER A 95 6.22 17.72 -9.70
C SER A 95 5.04 17.10 -10.44
N CYS A 96 4.79 15.81 -10.26
CA CYS A 96 3.67 15.15 -10.92
C CYS A 96 2.32 15.48 -10.26
N THR A 97 2.30 15.71 -8.94
CA THR A 97 1.08 16.11 -8.20
C THR A 97 0.72 17.58 -8.37
N CYS A 98 1.71 18.45 -8.62
CA CYS A 98 1.51 19.88 -8.83
C CYS A 98 2.34 20.33 -10.06
N PRO A 99 1.90 20.01 -11.30
CA PRO A 99 2.71 20.26 -12.50
C PRO A 99 3.10 21.71 -12.74
N SER A 100 2.37 22.68 -12.19
CA SER A 100 2.70 24.11 -12.29
C SER A 100 4.09 24.44 -11.74
N ILE A 101 4.60 23.65 -10.78
CA ILE A 101 5.92 23.83 -10.20
C ILE A 101 7.06 23.60 -11.20
N LEU A 102 6.82 22.85 -12.28
CA LEU A 102 7.81 22.58 -13.33
C LEU A 102 8.16 23.84 -14.14
N THR A 103 7.37 24.91 -14.02
CA THR A 103 7.67 26.21 -14.62
C THR A 103 8.79 26.97 -13.89
N GLN A 104 9.12 26.53 -12.67
CA GLN A 104 10.12 27.18 -11.82
C GLN A 104 11.47 26.45 -11.91
N PRO A 105 12.60 27.18 -11.94
CA PRO A 105 13.93 26.58 -12.03
C PRO A 105 14.42 26.08 -10.65
N ILE A 106 13.59 25.33 -9.93
CA ILE A 106 13.87 24.87 -8.55
C ILE A 106 14.25 23.38 -8.49
N PHE A 107 14.00 22.63 -9.56
CA PHE A 107 14.29 21.20 -9.60
C PHE A 107 15.42 20.87 -10.58
N PRO A 108 16.24 19.85 -10.26
CA PRO A 108 17.21 19.29 -11.18
C PRO A 108 16.61 18.83 -12.52
N VAL A 109 17.42 18.84 -13.58
CA VAL A 109 16.98 18.52 -14.95
C VAL A 109 16.45 17.09 -15.08
N ASP A 110 17.02 16.14 -14.36
CA ASP A 110 16.62 14.74 -14.33
C ASP A 110 15.25 14.55 -13.64
N VAL A 111 14.95 15.33 -12.59
CA VAL A 111 13.63 15.39 -11.97
C VAL A 111 12.58 15.91 -12.96
N VAL A 112 12.86 17.05 -13.60
CA VAL A 112 11.94 17.67 -14.58
C VAL A 112 11.69 16.71 -15.74
N SER A 113 12.73 16.09 -16.27
CA SER A 113 12.65 15.08 -17.33
C SER A 113 11.79 13.89 -16.91
N ARG A 114 12.07 13.31 -15.73
CA ARG A 114 11.32 12.15 -15.22
C ARG A 114 9.85 12.47 -14.98
N ALA A 115 9.55 13.61 -14.38
CA ALA A 115 8.18 14.07 -14.14
C ALA A 115 7.44 14.31 -15.46
N GLY A 116 8.09 14.93 -16.45
CA GLY A 116 7.53 15.13 -17.79
C GLY A 116 7.18 13.83 -18.50
N CYS A 117 8.06 12.81 -18.43
CA CYS A 117 7.76 11.48 -18.97
C CYS A 117 6.53 10.84 -18.30
N LEU A 118 6.44 10.91 -16.97
CA LEU A 118 5.30 10.39 -16.23
C LEU A 118 4.01 11.14 -16.59
N LEU A 119 4.00 12.47 -16.54
CA LEU A 119 2.82 13.26 -16.89
C LEU A 119 2.33 12.96 -18.32
N LYS A 120 3.24 12.79 -19.28
CA LYS A 120 2.89 12.37 -20.65
C LYS A 120 2.26 10.98 -20.67
N ALA A 121 2.83 10.02 -19.96
CA ALA A 121 2.31 8.65 -19.89
C ALA A 121 0.91 8.58 -19.25
N PHE A 122 0.66 9.43 -18.26
CA PHE A 122 -0.62 9.52 -17.54
C PHE A 122 -1.58 10.56 -18.15
N LYS A 123 -1.33 11.01 -19.41
CA LYS A 123 -2.18 11.98 -20.14
C LYS A 123 -2.49 13.26 -19.33
N GLY A 124 -1.53 13.72 -18.53
CA GLY A 124 -1.61 14.94 -17.73
C GLY A 124 -2.22 14.78 -16.34
N SER A 125 -2.73 13.60 -15.94
CA SER A 125 -3.31 13.39 -14.61
C SER A 125 -2.92 12.06 -13.99
N LEU A 126 -2.22 12.13 -12.85
CA LEU A 126 -1.91 10.95 -12.02
C LEU A 126 -3.13 10.36 -11.29
N GLY A 127 -4.26 11.09 -11.23
CA GLY A 127 -5.45 10.66 -10.51
C GLY A 127 -6.39 9.76 -11.32
N SER A 128 -6.08 9.52 -12.60
CA SER A 128 -6.93 8.70 -13.47
C SER A 128 -6.70 7.22 -13.21
N TYR A 129 -7.75 6.41 -13.43
CA TYR A 129 -7.59 4.96 -13.45
C TYR A 129 -6.62 4.52 -14.54
N THR A 130 -5.89 3.46 -14.24
CA THR A 130 -5.00 2.75 -15.17
C THR A 130 -5.63 1.42 -15.56
N GLU A 131 -4.94 0.66 -16.42
CA GLU A 131 -5.28 -0.75 -16.64
C GLU A 131 -5.22 -1.54 -15.31
N SER A 132 -5.92 -2.68 -15.27
CA SER A 132 -6.07 -3.50 -14.05
C SER A 132 -4.74 -4.01 -13.49
N ASN A 133 -3.75 -4.25 -14.34
CA ASN A 133 -2.39 -4.62 -13.95
C ASN A 133 -1.46 -3.41 -13.75
N GLY A 134 -1.97 -2.19 -13.92
CA GLY A 134 -1.24 -0.94 -13.75
C GLY A 134 -0.80 -0.25 -15.05
N ALA A 135 -0.36 0.99 -14.94
CA ALA A 135 0.08 1.79 -16.08
C ALA A 135 1.21 1.13 -16.88
N GLU A 136 1.01 0.92 -18.18
CA GLU A 136 1.95 0.25 -19.07
C GLU A 136 3.36 0.88 -19.04
N TYR A 137 3.45 2.22 -19.06
CA TYR A 137 4.73 2.93 -18.97
C TYR A 137 5.52 2.57 -17.71
N VAL A 138 4.83 2.44 -16.57
CA VAL A 138 5.45 2.03 -15.31
C VAL A 138 5.84 0.56 -15.37
N ARG A 139 4.97 -0.32 -15.87
CA ARG A 139 5.28 -1.75 -16.05
C ARG A 139 6.53 -1.95 -16.92
N LYS A 140 6.65 -1.24 -18.04
CA LYS A 140 7.85 -1.25 -18.90
C LYS A 140 9.11 -0.77 -18.18
N SER A 141 8.98 0.24 -17.33
CA SER A 141 10.10 0.72 -16.51
C SER A 141 10.54 -0.32 -15.47
N VAL A 142 9.59 -1.04 -14.86
CA VAL A 142 9.89 -2.13 -13.91
C VAL A 142 10.55 -3.30 -14.62
N ALA A 143 10.04 -3.72 -15.78
CA ALA A 143 10.64 -4.77 -16.60
C ALA A 143 12.10 -4.45 -16.93
N LYS A 144 12.36 -3.24 -17.42
CA LYS A 144 13.73 -2.79 -17.72
C LYS A 144 14.62 -2.79 -16.47
N TYR A 145 14.10 -2.40 -15.31
CA TYR A 145 14.86 -2.45 -14.06
C TYR A 145 15.23 -3.89 -13.67
N ILE A 146 14.27 -4.83 -13.77
CA ILE A 146 14.51 -6.26 -13.49
C ILE A 146 15.56 -6.81 -14.45
N GLU A 147 15.43 -6.50 -15.75
CA GLU A 147 16.40 -6.92 -16.76
C GLU A 147 17.81 -6.40 -16.47
N MET A 148 17.95 -5.13 -16.09
CA MET A 148 19.24 -4.55 -15.71
C MET A 148 19.82 -5.15 -14.43
N ARG A 149 18.97 -5.50 -13.46
CA ARG A 149 19.39 -6.10 -12.18
C ARG A 149 19.86 -7.54 -12.37
N ASP A 150 19.14 -8.31 -13.20
CA ASP A 150 19.29 -9.76 -13.27
C ASP A 150 20.08 -10.23 -14.51
N GLY A 151 20.17 -9.40 -15.55
CA GLY A 151 20.86 -9.75 -16.80
C GLY A 151 20.04 -10.63 -17.76
N TYR A 152 18.73 -10.76 -17.53
CA TYR A 152 17.81 -11.56 -18.35
C TYR A 152 16.61 -10.73 -18.79
N GLU A 153 16.07 -11.02 -19.98
CA GLU A 153 14.88 -10.34 -20.49
C GLU A 153 13.70 -10.46 -19.52
N SER A 154 12.98 -9.35 -19.32
CA SER A 154 11.77 -9.29 -18.51
C SER A 154 10.61 -8.74 -19.33
N ASP A 155 9.51 -9.48 -19.44
CA ASP A 155 8.30 -9.01 -20.13
C ASP A 155 7.40 -8.20 -19.17
N HIS A 156 7.04 -6.98 -19.58
CA HIS A 156 6.14 -6.10 -18.83
C HIS A 156 4.68 -6.59 -18.74
N ASN A 157 4.28 -7.57 -19.57
CA ASN A 157 2.98 -8.22 -19.47
C ASN A 157 2.88 -9.17 -18.29
N ASN A 158 4.02 -9.63 -17.76
CA ASN A 158 4.10 -10.44 -16.55
C ASN A 158 4.16 -9.60 -15.26
N ILE A 159 4.03 -8.27 -15.37
CA ILE A 159 4.14 -7.34 -14.25
C ILE A 159 2.75 -6.84 -13.86
N VAL A 160 2.41 -7.01 -12.59
CA VAL A 160 1.20 -6.47 -11.97
C VAL A 160 1.60 -5.50 -10.88
N LEU A 161 1.12 -4.26 -10.98
CA LEU A 161 1.32 -3.25 -9.94
C LEU A 161 0.25 -3.40 -8.85
N SER A 162 0.66 -3.38 -7.60
CA SER A 162 -0.19 -3.54 -6.42
C SER A 162 0.08 -2.45 -5.37
N ASN A 163 -0.82 -2.33 -4.39
CA ASN A 163 -0.70 -1.38 -3.28
C ASN A 163 0.20 -1.94 -2.17
N GLY A 164 1.49 -2.07 -2.47
CA GLY A 164 2.42 -2.83 -1.64
C GLY A 164 2.49 -4.30 -2.08
N ALA A 165 3.50 -5.01 -1.56
CA ALA A 165 3.71 -6.44 -1.82
C ALA A 165 2.64 -7.30 -1.13
#